data_AF-A0A350CDI3-F1
#
_entry.id   AF-A0A350CDI3-F1
#
_cell.length_a   1.000
_cell.length_b   1.000
_cell.length_c   1.000
_cell.angle_alpha   90.00
_cell.angle_beta   90.00
_cell.angle_gamma   90.00
#
_symmetry.space_group_name_H-M   'P 1'
#
loop_
_entity.id
_entity.type
_entity.pdbx_description
1 polymer ?
#
loop_
_entity_poly.entity_id
_entity_poly.type
_entity_poly.pdbx_seq_one_letter_code
_entity_poly.pdbx_strand_id
1 'polypeptide(L)'
;MRHRCAGRKLGRNASHRKAMFRNMAVSLILTVRRDEESEGPAKVAGRIVTTVAKAKELRPFIEKLVTMGRKARRITESAAEFRTTAERRSDAWKQWQESEAGRNWVRVTAPALALRRRAFSALRDEKAVDILFGELSERFAEREGGYTRIVRLAKVRLGDAGEQAIIEFVGDRDRPSKRAKRAAPSVETAEVAG
;
A
#
# COMPACT_ATOMS: atom_id res chain seq x y z
N MET A 1 -22.95 -19.01 16.40
CA MET A 1 -22.93 -17.89 15.43
C MET A 1 -21.63 -17.10 15.55
N ARG A 2 -21.17 -16.43 14.49
CA ARG A 2 -19.98 -15.55 14.52
C ARG A 2 -20.41 -14.09 14.43
N HIS A 3 -20.69 -13.46 15.56
CA HIS A 3 -20.99 -12.02 15.60
C HIS A 3 -19.69 -11.22 15.64
N ARG A 4 -19.59 -10.15 14.84
CA ARG A 4 -18.43 -9.23 14.77
C ARG A 4 -17.08 -9.88 14.42
N CYS A 5 -17.07 -11.12 13.91
CA CYS A 5 -15.85 -11.74 13.40
C CYS A 5 -15.63 -11.34 11.93
N ALA A 6 -14.59 -10.56 11.67
CA ALA A 6 -14.20 -10.19 10.31
C ALA A 6 -13.36 -11.29 9.63
N GLY A 7 -13.54 -11.41 8.32
CA GLY A 7 -12.69 -12.21 7.43
C GLY A 7 -13.01 -13.71 7.36
N ARG A 8 -12.46 -14.35 6.32
CA ARG A 8 -12.67 -15.78 6.01
C ARG A 8 -11.52 -16.65 6.51
N LYS A 9 -11.84 -17.89 6.91
CA LYS A 9 -10.81 -18.89 7.27
C LYS A 9 -10.07 -19.47 6.06
N LEU A 10 -10.68 -19.43 4.87
CA LEU A 10 -10.10 -19.95 3.60
C LEU A 10 -9.60 -21.40 3.68
N GLY A 11 -10.23 -22.23 4.52
CA GLY A 11 -9.81 -23.61 4.77
C GLY A 11 -8.39 -23.75 5.35
N ARG A 12 -7.86 -22.73 6.03
CA ARG A 12 -6.47 -22.70 6.53
C ARG A 12 -6.40 -22.32 8.01
N ASN A 13 -5.38 -22.84 8.69
CA ASN A 13 -5.00 -22.39 10.03
C ASN A 13 -4.42 -20.95 10.00
N ALA A 14 -4.14 -20.38 11.16
CA ALA A 14 -3.69 -18.99 11.27
C ALA A 14 -2.31 -18.73 10.64
N SER A 15 -1.34 -19.63 10.86
CA SER A 15 0.03 -19.48 10.32
C SER A 15 0.05 -19.59 8.80
N HIS A 16 -0.61 -20.61 8.24
CA HIS A 16 -0.73 -20.79 6.79
C HIS A 16 -1.49 -19.62 6.16
N ARG A 17 -2.58 -19.13 6.78
CA ARG A 17 -3.29 -17.96 6.26
C ARG A 17 -2.41 -16.71 6.23
N LYS A 18 -1.60 -16.46 7.28
CA LYS A 18 -0.62 -15.35 7.30
C LYS A 18 0.42 -15.50 6.18
N ALA A 19 1.00 -16.71 6.02
CA ALA A 19 1.96 -16.99 4.96
C ALA A 19 1.37 -16.80 3.55
N MET A 20 0.13 -17.27 3.34
CA MET A 20 -0.58 -17.11 2.07
C MET A 20 -0.81 -15.63 1.74
N PHE A 21 -1.27 -14.80 2.69
CA PHE A 21 -1.45 -13.37 2.44
C PHE A 21 -0.13 -12.65 2.18
N ARG A 22 0.92 -12.99 2.93
CA ARG A 22 2.27 -12.48 2.68
C ARG A 22 2.71 -12.78 1.26
N ASN A 23 2.66 -14.04 0.83
CA ASN A 23 3.11 -14.44 -0.50
C ASN A 23 2.28 -13.74 -1.60
N MET A 24 0.95 -13.70 -1.47
CA MET A 24 0.11 -12.99 -2.46
C MET A 24 0.38 -11.48 -2.50
N ALA A 25 0.64 -10.84 -1.35
CA ALA A 25 0.98 -9.42 -1.29
C ALA A 25 2.34 -9.14 -1.92
N VAL A 26 3.35 -9.97 -1.61
CA VAL A 26 4.68 -9.90 -2.22
C VAL A 26 4.56 -10.07 -3.73
N SER A 27 3.88 -11.11 -4.22
CA SER A 27 3.66 -11.29 -5.66
C SER A 27 3.00 -10.07 -6.30
N LEU A 28 1.94 -9.52 -5.70
CA LEU A 28 1.27 -8.32 -6.22
C LEU A 28 2.20 -7.10 -6.27
N ILE A 29 3.00 -6.86 -5.23
CA ILE A 29 3.91 -5.72 -5.16
C ILE A 29 5.06 -5.90 -6.16
N LEU A 30 5.68 -7.08 -6.21
CA LEU A 30 6.79 -7.36 -7.12
C LEU A 30 6.39 -7.17 -8.58
N THR A 31 5.13 -7.45 -8.95
CA THR A 31 4.66 -7.19 -10.32
C THR A 31 4.75 -5.72 -10.75
N VAL A 32 4.92 -4.77 -9.83
CA VAL A 32 5.05 -3.34 -10.17
C VAL A 32 6.35 -3.08 -10.95
N ARG A 33 7.45 -3.73 -10.56
CA ARG A 33 8.68 -3.74 -11.35
C ARG A 33 8.57 -4.87 -12.39
N ARG A 34 8.54 -4.50 -13.66
CA ARG A 34 8.68 -5.45 -14.76
C ARG A 34 10.16 -5.68 -14.99
N ASP A 35 10.77 -6.51 -14.17
CA ASP A 35 12.08 -7.04 -14.53
C ASP A 35 11.85 -8.08 -15.63
N GLU A 36 12.14 -7.71 -16.89
CA GLU A 36 12.03 -8.60 -18.06
C GLU A 36 12.90 -9.85 -17.91
N GLU A 37 13.93 -9.76 -17.06
CA GLU A 37 14.88 -10.81 -16.72
C GLU A 37 14.35 -11.82 -15.68
N SER A 38 13.23 -11.52 -15.02
CA SER A 38 12.63 -12.46 -14.06
C SER A 38 11.90 -13.59 -14.77
N GLU A 39 12.10 -14.83 -14.33
CA GLU A 39 11.37 -15.99 -14.86
C GLU A 39 9.85 -15.82 -14.68
N GLY A 40 9.14 -15.63 -15.80
CA GLY A 40 7.69 -15.45 -15.83
C GLY A 40 7.23 -14.04 -15.42
N PRO A 41 7.61 -12.99 -16.18
CA PRO A 41 7.26 -11.62 -15.84
C PRO A 41 5.74 -11.42 -15.86
N ALA A 42 5.24 -10.60 -14.94
CA ALA A 42 3.82 -10.30 -14.88
C ALA A 42 3.37 -9.59 -16.17
N LYS A 43 2.43 -10.21 -16.90
CA LYS A 43 1.87 -9.64 -18.14
C LYS A 43 1.35 -8.21 -17.95
N VAL A 44 0.88 -7.88 -16.75
CA VAL A 44 0.40 -6.55 -16.38
C VAL A 44 1.04 -6.15 -15.05
N ALA A 45 1.66 -4.98 -15.02
CA ALA A 45 2.27 -4.46 -13.80
C ALA A 45 1.21 -4.18 -12.73
N GLY A 46 1.54 -4.44 -11.47
CA GLY A 46 0.65 -4.19 -10.33
C GLY A 46 -0.62 -5.04 -10.32
N ARG A 47 -0.60 -6.25 -10.89
CA ARG A 47 -1.79 -7.11 -11.07
C ARG A 47 -1.50 -8.58 -10.81
N ILE A 48 -2.39 -9.25 -10.07
CA ILE A 48 -2.42 -10.72 -9.96
C ILE A 48 -3.84 -11.27 -10.17
N VAL A 49 -3.93 -12.53 -10.60
CA VAL A 49 -5.19 -13.28 -10.69
C VAL A 49 -5.28 -14.27 -9.53
N THR A 50 -6.39 -14.25 -8.81
CA THR A 50 -6.65 -15.17 -7.69
C THR A 50 -8.15 -15.50 -7.60
N THR A 51 -8.61 -16.14 -6.53
CA THR A 51 -10.06 -16.36 -6.32
C THR A 51 -10.72 -15.14 -5.71
N VAL A 52 -12.01 -14.93 -5.96
CA VAL A 52 -12.78 -13.79 -5.42
C VAL A 52 -12.64 -13.71 -3.89
N ALA A 53 -12.73 -14.85 -3.20
CA ALA A 53 -12.58 -14.91 -1.75
C ALA A 53 -11.18 -14.46 -1.31
N LYS A 54 -10.11 -14.96 -1.93
CA LYS A 54 -8.73 -14.58 -1.60
C LYS A 54 -8.46 -13.10 -1.87
N ALA A 55 -8.92 -12.57 -3.01
CA ALA A 55 -8.77 -11.16 -3.36
C ALA A 55 -9.43 -10.23 -2.33
N LYS A 56 -10.67 -10.54 -1.92
CA LYS A 56 -11.41 -9.74 -0.92
C LYS A 56 -10.72 -9.73 0.44
N GLU A 57 -10.08 -10.83 0.84
CA GLU A 57 -9.33 -10.90 2.10
C GLU A 57 -7.92 -10.28 2.00
N LEU A 58 -7.31 -10.30 0.82
CA LEU A 58 -6.00 -9.68 0.59
C LEU A 58 -6.08 -8.15 0.62
N ARG A 59 -7.19 -7.57 0.16
CA ARG A 59 -7.37 -6.12 0.06
C ARG A 59 -7.08 -5.35 1.37
N PRO A 60 -7.67 -5.67 2.53
CA PRO A 60 -7.34 -4.97 3.77
C PRO A 60 -5.87 -5.09 4.19
N PHE A 61 -5.21 -6.18 3.81
CA PHE A 61 -3.79 -6.40 4.11
C PHE A 61 -2.91 -5.47 3.26
N ILE A 62 -3.12 -5.43 1.95
CA ILE A 62 -2.34 -4.57 1.03
C ILE A 62 -2.65 -3.07 1.21
N GLU A 63 -3.91 -2.69 1.47
CA GLU A 63 -4.28 -1.29 1.67
C GLU A 63 -3.56 -0.69 2.90
N LYS A 64 -3.39 -1.49 3.97
CA LYS A 64 -2.61 -1.07 5.15
C LYS A 64 -1.13 -0.91 4.82
N LEU A 65 -0.55 -1.80 4.02
CA LEU A 65 0.85 -1.71 3.58
C LEU A 65 1.09 -0.42 2.78
N VAL A 66 0.25 -0.12 1.79
CA VAL A 66 0.36 1.11 0.98
C VAL A 66 0.19 2.35 1.86
N THR A 67 -0.76 2.34 2.80
CA THR A 67 -0.94 3.45 3.75
C THR A 67 0.30 3.68 4.61
N MET A 68 1.01 2.62 5.04
CA MET A 68 2.27 2.77 5.76
C MET A 68 3.35 3.41 4.88
N GLY A 69 3.47 3.00 3.61
CA GLY A 69 4.37 3.61 2.64
C GLY A 69 4.11 5.10 2.45
N ARG A 70 2.84 5.48 2.20
CA ARG A 70 2.43 6.89 2.03
C ARG A 70 2.71 7.74 3.27
N LYS A 71 2.37 7.24 4.46
CA LYS A 71 2.65 7.94 5.73
C LYS A 71 4.16 8.15 5.92
N ALA A 72 4.95 7.12 5.66
CA ALA A 72 6.40 7.23 5.76
C ALA A 72 6.97 8.25 4.77
N ARG A 73 6.45 8.30 3.54
CA ARG A 73 6.84 9.32 2.55
C ARG A 73 6.64 10.75 3.08
N ARG A 74 5.44 11.08 3.58
CA ARG A 74 5.14 12.40 4.16
C ARG A 74 6.10 12.77 5.31
N ILE A 75 6.44 11.79 6.14
CA ILE A 75 7.40 11.96 7.24
C ILE A 75 8.83 12.17 6.73
N THR A 76 9.23 11.44 5.69
CA THR A 76 10.57 11.60 5.07
C THR A 76 10.70 12.94 4.35
N GLU A 77 9.64 13.41 3.71
CA GLU A 77 9.57 14.73 3.08
C GLU A 77 9.71 15.85 4.14
N SER A 78 9.00 15.76 5.26
CA SER A 78 9.17 16.73 6.35
C SER A 78 10.54 16.65 7.03
N ALA A 79 11.14 15.45 7.11
CA ALA A 79 12.50 15.29 7.62
C ALA A 79 13.58 15.87 6.69
N ALA A 80 13.28 16.06 5.39
CA ALA A 80 14.24 16.56 4.42
C ALA A 80 14.74 17.97 4.75
N GLU A 81 13.93 18.78 5.43
CA GLU A 81 14.28 20.12 5.92
C GLU A 81 15.52 20.11 6.83
N PHE A 82 15.65 19.09 7.68
CA PHE A 82 16.74 18.99 8.67
C PHE A 82 17.97 18.26 8.12
N ARG A 83 17.91 17.76 6.88
CA ARG A 83 18.95 16.89 6.31
C ARG A 83 20.19 17.69 5.94
N THR A 84 21.38 17.16 6.28
CA THR A 84 22.65 17.72 5.80
C THR A 84 22.99 17.29 4.37
N THR A 85 23.68 18.16 3.64
CA THR A 85 24.33 17.86 2.35
C THR A 85 25.75 17.33 2.51
N ALA A 86 26.31 17.36 3.72
CA ALA A 86 27.66 16.88 4.00
C ALA A 86 27.83 15.39 3.64
N GLU A 87 29.01 15.03 3.12
CA GLU A 87 29.33 13.65 2.79
C GLU A 87 29.29 12.77 4.05
N ARG A 88 28.74 11.56 3.92
CA ARG A 88 28.62 10.60 5.02
C ARG A 88 29.99 10.32 5.63
N ARG A 89 30.10 10.36 6.96
CA ARG A 89 31.34 10.16 7.76
C ARG A 89 32.40 11.27 7.67
N SER A 90 32.16 12.35 6.92
CA SER A 90 33.00 13.56 7.00
C SER A 90 32.91 14.21 8.39
N ASP A 91 33.86 15.09 8.73
CA ASP A 91 33.82 15.80 10.01
C ASP A 91 32.63 16.76 10.08
N ALA A 92 32.26 17.41 8.96
CA ALA A 92 31.04 18.19 8.86
C ALA A 92 29.78 17.35 9.12
N TRP A 93 29.76 16.08 8.68
CA TRP A 93 28.66 15.17 8.99
C TRP A 93 28.61 14.81 10.48
N LYS A 94 29.75 14.54 11.12
CA LYS A 94 29.82 14.27 12.57
C LYS A 94 29.34 15.47 13.39
N GLN A 95 29.81 16.67 13.06
CA GLN A 95 29.37 17.92 13.71
C GLN A 95 27.85 18.14 13.53
N TRP A 96 27.31 17.88 12.34
CA TRP A 96 25.87 17.96 12.11
C TRP A 96 25.08 16.96 12.97
N GLN A 97 25.58 15.75 13.22
CA GLN A 97 24.88 14.77 14.07
C GLN A 97 24.70 15.28 15.51
N GLU A 98 25.65 16.06 16.00
CA GLU A 98 25.61 16.68 17.33
C GLU A 98 24.81 18.00 17.35
N SER A 99 24.45 18.54 16.19
CA SER A 99 23.64 19.74 16.06
C SER A 99 22.16 19.51 16.41
N GLU A 100 21.42 20.59 16.60
CA GLU A 100 19.96 20.53 16.77
C GLU A 100 19.25 19.98 15.52
N ALA A 101 19.71 20.37 14.33
CA ALA A 101 19.20 19.85 13.07
C ALA A 101 19.36 18.33 12.98
N GLY A 102 20.53 17.79 13.39
CA GLY A 102 20.76 16.35 13.45
C GLY A 102 19.80 15.62 14.40
N ARG A 103 19.63 16.14 15.62
CA ARG A 103 18.67 15.60 16.60
C ARG A 103 17.23 15.64 16.07
N ASN A 104 16.84 16.75 15.44
CA ASN A 104 15.53 16.92 14.84
C ASN A 104 15.31 15.96 13.66
N TRP A 105 16.30 15.79 12.79
CA TRP A 105 16.25 14.85 11.68
C TRP A 105 15.98 13.42 12.16
N VAL A 106 16.70 12.95 13.20
CA VAL A 106 16.49 11.61 13.77
C VAL A 106 15.08 11.49 14.35
N ARG A 107 14.64 12.48 15.14
CA ARG A 107 13.32 12.51 15.78
C ARG A 107 12.20 12.43 14.75
N VAL A 108 12.28 13.23 13.68
CA VAL A 108 11.25 13.28 12.62
C VAL A 108 11.31 12.02 11.75
N THR A 109 12.49 11.49 11.43
CA THR A 109 12.64 10.31 10.55
C THR A 109 12.27 8.99 11.25
N ALA A 110 12.45 8.87 12.57
CA ALA A 110 12.29 7.62 13.30
C ALA A 110 10.92 6.92 13.09
N PRO A 111 9.77 7.62 13.08
CA PRO A 111 8.48 7.02 12.74
C PRO A 111 8.42 6.40 11.33
N ALA A 112 9.04 7.02 10.31
CA ALA A 112 9.09 6.45 8.96
C ALA A 112 9.86 5.12 8.94
N LEU A 113 10.99 5.06 9.66
CA LEU A 113 11.77 3.83 9.82
C LEU A 113 10.96 2.73 10.53
N ALA A 114 10.20 3.09 11.57
CA ALA A 114 9.32 2.15 12.28
C ALA A 114 8.23 1.57 11.35
N LEU A 115 7.63 2.39 10.49
CA LEU A 115 6.66 1.95 9.48
C LEU A 115 7.30 0.96 8.48
N ARG A 116 8.51 1.26 8.00
CA ARG A 116 9.26 0.37 7.09
C ARG A 116 9.58 -0.98 7.73
N ARG A 117 10.03 -0.99 8.99
CA ARG A 117 10.26 -2.21 9.78
C ARG A 117 8.98 -3.03 9.98
N ARG A 118 7.85 -2.36 10.24
CA ARG A 118 6.55 -3.02 10.38
C ARG A 118 6.09 -3.67 9.08
N ALA A 119 6.27 -2.99 7.94
CA ALA A 119 5.99 -3.56 6.62
C ALA A 119 6.88 -4.77 6.32
N PHE A 120 8.18 -4.67 6.61
CA PHE A 120 9.12 -5.79 6.46
C PHE A 120 8.75 -6.99 7.32
N SER A 121 8.32 -6.77 8.57
CA SER A 121 7.85 -7.87 9.44
C SER A 121 6.65 -8.63 8.83
N ALA A 122 5.77 -7.92 8.11
CA ALA A 122 4.61 -8.50 7.44
C ALA A 122 4.95 -9.18 6.11
N LEU A 123 5.85 -8.60 5.31
CA LEU A 123 6.19 -9.07 3.96
C LEU A 123 7.35 -10.06 3.91
N ARG A 124 8.36 -9.90 4.77
CA ARG A 124 9.61 -10.70 4.80
C ARG A 124 10.33 -10.76 3.45
N ASP A 125 10.19 -9.70 2.66
CA ASP A 125 10.77 -9.56 1.33
C ASP A 125 11.27 -8.11 1.18
N GLU A 126 12.57 -7.94 0.96
CA GLU A 126 13.20 -6.62 0.89
C GLU A 126 12.80 -5.88 -0.38
N LYS A 127 12.83 -6.55 -1.54
CA LYS A 127 12.47 -5.97 -2.84
C LYS A 127 11.03 -5.44 -2.84
N ALA A 128 10.09 -6.19 -2.27
CA ALA A 128 8.71 -5.74 -2.13
C ALA A 128 8.59 -4.53 -1.19
N VAL A 129 9.37 -4.46 -0.10
CA VAL A 129 9.39 -3.29 0.78
C VAL A 129 9.98 -2.06 0.08
N ASP A 130 11.00 -2.24 -0.76
CA ASP A 130 11.55 -1.16 -1.57
C ASP A 130 10.52 -0.58 -2.52
N ILE A 131 9.85 -1.44 -3.29
CA ILE A 131 8.77 -1.04 -4.20
C ILE A 131 7.64 -0.32 -3.45
N LEU A 132 7.29 -0.83 -2.27
CA LEU A 132 6.21 -0.28 -1.46
C LEU A 132 6.51 1.14 -0.96
N PHE A 133 7.74 1.41 -0.55
CA PHE A 133 8.15 2.71 0.00
C PHE A 133 8.70 3.67 -1.07
N GLY A 134 9.08 3.18 -2.24
CA GLY A 134 9.43 3.99 -3.41
C GLY A 134 8.21 4.25 -4.29
N GLU A 135 8.03 3.42 -5.31
CA GLU A 135 7.09 3.61 -6.42
C GLU A 135 5.63 3.67 -5.97
N LEU A 136 5.20 2.77 -5.08
CA LEU A 136 3.81 2.75 -4.61
C LEU A 136 3.48 3.90 -3.67
N SER A 137 4.45 4.36 -2.86
CA SER A 137 4.23 5.50 -1.96
C SER A 137 4.08 6.80 -2.76
N GLU A 138 4.85 6.94 -3.85
CA GLU A 138 4.78 8.06 -4.79
C GLU A 138 3.47 8.08 -5.56
N ARG A 139 3.15 6.96 -6.22
CA ARG A 139 1.95 6.80 -7.02
C ARG A 139 0.67 7.13 -6.26
N PHE A 140 0.65 6.87 -4.94
CA PHE A 140 -0.51 7.07 -4.09
C PHE A 140 -0.35 8.20 -3.07
N ALA A 141 0.59 9.14 -3.27
CA ALA A 141 0.85 10.25 -2.35
C ALA A 141 -0.42 11.05 -1.99
N GLU A 142 -1.20 11.38 -3.01
CA GLU A 142 -2.43 12.19 -2.90
C GLU A 142 -3.70 11.36 -2.64
N ARG A 143 -3.61 10.03 -2.74
CA ARG A 143 -4.78 9.17 -2.61
C ARG A 143 -5.00 8.74 -1.17
N GLU A 144 -6.11 9.17 -0.57
CA GLU A 144 -6.39 8.84 0.83
C GLU A 144 -6.74 7.36 1.09
N GLY A 145 -7.24 6.63 0.09
CA GLY A 145 -7.46 5.19 0.19
C GLY A 145 -8.03 4.53 -1.06
N GLY A 146 -8.29 3.22 -0.98
CA GLY A 146 -8.81 2.45 -2.11
C GLY A 146 -7.77 2.35 -3.21
N TYR A 147 -6.57 1.91 -2.85
CA TYR A 147 -5.44 1.76 -3.77
C TYR A 147 -5.56 0.54 -4.67
N THR A 148 -6.38 -0.42 -4.27
CA THR A 148 -6.62 -1.64 -5.04
C THR A 148 -8.04 -1.75 -5.54
N ARG A 149 -8.18 -2.35 -6.73
CA ARG A 149 -9.43 -2.72 -7.37
C ARG A 149 -9.50 -4.24 -7.46
N ILE A 150 -10.71 -4.78 -7.27
CA ILE A 150 -11.00 -6.20 -7.51
C ILE A 150 -11.99 -6.29 -8.66
N VAL A 151 -11.62 -6.98 -9.74
CA VAL A 151 -12.47 -7.21 -10.91
C VAL A 151 -12.74 -8.70 -11.01
N ARG A 152 -14.02 -9.10 -11.00
CA ARG A 152 -14.41 -10.49 -11.20
C ARG A 152 -14.16 -10.90 -12.65
N LEU A 153 -13.62 -12.09 -12.85
CA LEU A 153 -13.48 -12.65 -14.20
C LEU A 153 -14.79 -13.34 -14.60
N ALA A 154 -15.11 -13.27 -15.90
CA ALA A 154 -16.32 -13.88 -16.44
C ALA A 154 -16.28 -15.42 -16.43
N LYS A 155 -15.08 -15.99 -16.61
CA LYS A 155 -14.87 -17.44 -16.61
C LYS A 155 -14.46 -17.90 -15.21
N VAL A 156 -15.00 -19.04 -14.79
CA VAL A 156 -14.52 -19.77 -13.62
C VAL A 156 -13.24 -20.52 -13.94
N ARG A 157 -12.51 -20.93 -12.91
CA ARG A 157 -11.33 -21.77 -13.07
C ARG A 157 -11.73 -23.14 -13.60
N LEU A 158 -11.00 -23.63 -14.60
CA LEU A 158 -11.16 -24.98 -15.12
C LEU A 158 -10.67 -26.00 -14.07
N GLY A 159 -11.46 -27.06 -13.83
CA GLY A 159 -11.15 -28.12 -12.87
C GLY A 159 -11.98 -28.06 -11.60
N ASP A 160 -11.88 -26.96 -10.82
CA ASP A 160 -12.59 -26.81 -9.53
C ASP A 160 -13.76 -25.81 -9.57
N ALA A 161 -14.06 -25.24 -10.74
CA ALA A 161 -15.08 -24.21 -10.96
C ALA A 161 -14.96 -22.99 -10.01
N GLY A 162 -13.77 -22.69 -9.49
CA GLY A 162 -13.56 -21.60 -8.56
C GLY A 162 -13.76 -20.21 -9.20
N GLU A 163 -14.56 -19.34 -8.58
CA GLU A 163 -14.71 -17.95 -9.01
C GLU A 163 -13.38 -17.19 -8.95
N GLN A 164 -12.93 -16.67 -10.10
CA GLN A 164 -11.69 -15.91 -10.20
C GLN A 164 -11.92 -14.39 -10.18
N ALA A 165 -10.92 -13.68 -9.68
CA ALA A 165 -10.84 -12.23 -9.73
C ALA A 165 -9.41 -11.78 -9.98
N ILE A 166 -9.30 -10.65 -10.69
CA ILE A 166 -8.11 -9.83 -10.72
C ILE A 166 -8.12 -8.93 -9.48
N ILE A 167 -7.00 -8.84 -8.79
CA ILE A 167 -6.71 -7.73 -7.87
C ILE A 167 -5.54 -6.93 -8.43
N GLU A 168 -5.70 -5.61 -8.51
CA GLU A 168 -4.73 -4.71 -9.12
C GLU A 168 -4.63 -3.36 -8.41
N PHE A 169 -3.50 -2.70 -8.57
CA PHE A 169 -3.32 -1.29 -8.17
C PHE A 169 -4.05 -0.34 -9.13
N VAL A 170 -4.71 0.67 -8.58
CA VAL A 170 -5.49 1.70 -9.27
C VAL A 170 -4.56 2.75 -9.88
N GLY A 171 -4.92 3.38 -11.02
CA GLY A 171 -4.15 4.49 -11.64
C GLY A 171 -3.73 4.28 -13.11
N ASP A 172 -3.10 3.15 -13.46
CA ASP A 172 -2.49 3.01 -14.81
C ASP A 172 -3.51 2.77 -15.94
N ARG A 173 -4.68 2.20 -15.61
CA ARG A 173 -5.68 1.73 -16.59
C ARG A 173 -7.10 2.05 -16.15
N ASP A 174 -7.23 3.03 -15.27
CA ASP A 174 -8.54 3.48 -14.87
C ASP A 174 -9.20 4.17 -16.06
N ARG A 175 -10.39 3.70 -16.46
CA ARG A 175 -11.29 4.52 -17.27
C ARG A 175 -11.48 5.84 -16.52
N PRO A 176 -11.25 7.02 -17.13
CA PRO A 176 -11.39 8.30 -16.45
C PRO A 176 -12.81 8.40 -15.89
N SER A 177 -12.93 8.17 -14.59
CA SER A 177 -14.17 8.34 -13.87
C SER A 177 -14.19 9.78 -13.42
N LYS A 178 -14.84 10.65 -14.21
CA LYS A 178 -15.28 11.96 -13.71
C LYS A 178 -16.35 11.70 -12.64
N ARG A 179 -15.92 11.34 -11.43
CA ARG A 179 -16.83 11.26 -10.29
C ARG A 179 -17.13 12.69 -9.89
N ALA A 180 -18.28 13.19 -10.31
CA ALA A 180 -18.79 14.48 -9.85
C ALA A 180 -18.75 14.51 -8.32
N LYS A 181 -18.20 15.59 -7.73
CA LYS A 181 -18.34 15.84 -6.30
C LYS A 181 -19.85 15.88 -6.04
N ARG A 182 -20.38 14.95 -5.23
CA ARG A 182 -21.76 15.06 -4.77
C ARG A 182 -21.82 16.33 -3.92
N ALA A 183 -22.52 17.35 -4.40
CA ALA A 183 -22.89 18.49 -3.58
C ALA A 183 -23.72 17.98 -2.41
N ALA A 184 -23.41 18.43 -1.20
CA ALA A 184 -24.28 18.20 -0.07
C ALA A 184 -25.63 18.89 -0.34
N PRO A 185 -26.77 18.32 0.05
CA PRO A 185 -28.03 19.04 -0.03
C PRO A 185 -27.93 20.29 0.86
N SER A 186 -28.07 21.47 0.27
CA SER A 186 -28.23 22.73 1.01
C SER A 186 -29.63 22.74 1.61
N VAL A 187 -29.71 22.85 2.94
CA VAL A 187 -30.98 23.13 3.61
C VAL A 187 -31.12 24.65 3.63
N GLU A 188 -32.10 25.18 2.89
CA GLU A 188 -32.50 26.58 3.03
C GLU A 188 -33.19 26.72 4.39
N THR A 189 -32.56 27.44 5.31
CA THR A 189 -33.22 27.89 6.54
C THR A 189 -34.19 28.99 6.15
N ALA A 190 -35.49 28.66 6.05
CA ALA A 190 -36.52 29.67 5.94
C ALA A 190 -36.48 30.55 7.20
N GLU A 191 -36.16 31.83 7.02
CA GLU A 191 -36.37 32.83 8.07
C GLU A 191 -37.87 32.89 8.35
N VAL A 192 -38.27 32.46 9.54
CA VAL A 192 -39.63 32.61 10.04
C VAL A 192 -39.80 34.09 10.38
N ALA A 193 -40.45 34.83 9.48
CA ALA A 193 -40.96 36.16 9.79
C ALA A 193 -42.22 36.00 10.67
N GLY A 194 -42.15 36.45 11.92
CA GLY A 194 -43.24 36.45 12.88
C GLY A 194 -42.76 36.62 14.31
#